data_AF-A0A7C4KX51-F1
#
_entry.id   AF-A0A7C4KX51-F1
#
_cell.length_a   1.000
_cell.length_b   1.000
_cell.length_c   1.000
_cell.angle_alpha   90.00
_cell.angle_beta   90.00
_cell.angle_gamma   90.00
#
_symmetry.space_group_name_H-M   'P 1'
#
loop_
_entity.id
_entity.type
_entity.pdbx_description
1 polymer ?
#
loop_
_entity_poly.entity_id
_entity_poly.type
_entity_poly.pdbx_seq_one_letter_code
_entity_poly.pdbx_strand_id
1 'polypeptide(L)'
;MKLELQIKIPCENEKIAKIIEKSITPDNYETPINTNIQVSIENSFLSIKIFSTDDIPSFLRTIDDLLICIYLTEKILKEFPPTT
;
A
#
# COMPACT_ATOMS: atom_id res chain seq x y z
N MET A 1 -13.89 15.78 8.32
CA MET A 1 -12.93 15.36 9.36
C MET A 1 -11.59 15.13 8.66
N LYS A 2 -10.44 15.19 9.35
CA LYS A 2 -9.15 14.81 8.74
C LYS A 2 -8.72 13.48 9.35
N LEU A 3 -8.55 12.47 8.51
CA LEU A 3 -8.10 11.13 8.87
C LEU A 3 -6.70 10.92 8.32
N GLU A 4 -5.85 10.33 9.15
CA GLU A 4 -4.47 10.00 8.80
C GLU A 4 -4.13 8.61 9.33
N LEU A 5 -3.48 7.81 8.48
CA LEU A 5 -2.91 6.52 8.86
C LEU A 5 -1.52 6.37 8.24
N GLN A 6 -0.59 5.79 8.99
CA GLN A 6 0.69 5.32 8.47
C GLN A 6 0.82 3.81 8.66
N ILE A 7 1.12 3.11 7.57
CA ILE A 7 1.45 1.68 7.54
C ILE A 7 2.93 1.56 7.21
N LYS A 8 3.67 0.74 7.99
CA LYS A 8 5.07 0.43 7.74
C LYS A 8 5.23 -1.07 7.62
N ILE A 9 5.76 -1.53 6.49
CA ILE A 9 5.90 -2.96 6.18
C ILE A 9 7.39 -3.25 5.99
N PRO A 10 7.98 -4.17 6.76
CA PRO A 10 9.35 -4.59 6.54
C PRO A 10 9.45 -5.33 5.21
N CYS A 11 10.44 -4.96 4.40
CA CYS A 11 10.76 -5.62 3.15
C CYS A 11 12.18 -6.18 3.22
N GLU A 12 12.35 -7.45 2.86
CA GLU A 12 13.66 -8.11 2.88
C GLU A 12 14.65 -7.45 1.91
N ASN A 13 14.16 -6.90 0.80
CA ASN A 13 14.97 -6.18 -0.18
C ASN A 13 14.13 -5.14 -0.96
N GLU A 14 14.83 -4.25 -1.66
CA GLU A 14 14.23 -3.20 -2.48
C GLU A 14 13.38 -3.76 -3.64
N LYS A 15 13.73 -4.94 -4.18
CA LYS A 15 12.95 -5.60 -5.26
C LYS A 15 11.53 -5.93 -4.77
N ILE A 16 11.40 -6.54 -3.59
CA ILE A 16 10.12 -6.89 -2.98
C ILE A 16 9.30 -5.62 -2.69
N ALA A 17 9.95 -4.60 -2.13
CA ALA A 17 9.28 -3.32 -1.84
C ALA A 17 8.67 -2.69 -3.11
N LYS A 18 9.40 -2.71 -4.24
CA LYS A 18 8.90 -2.22 -5.54
C LYS A 18 7.76 -3.06 -6.11
N ILE A 19 7.76 -4.38 -5.91
CA ILE A 19 6.67 -5.23 -6.38
C ILE A 19 5.39 -4.94 -5.59
N ILE A 20 5.50 -4.76 -4.26
CA ILE A 20 4.38 -4.38 -3.42
C ILE A 20 3.87 -2.98 -3.79
N GLU A 21 4.76 -1.99 -3.94
CA GLU A 21 4.43 -0.63 -4.39
C GLU A 21 3.60 -0.62 -5.69
N LYS A 22 4.04 -1.39 -6.70
CA LYS A 22 3.31 -1.51 -7.97
C LYS A 22 1.96 -2.21 -7.81
N SER A 23 1.86 -3.17 -6.91
CA SER A 23 0.60 -3.90 -6.70
C SER A 23 -0.48 -3.04 -6.03
N ILE A 24 -0.07 -2.05 -5.24
CA ILE A 24 -0.98 -1.13 -4.55
C ILE A 24 -1.22 0.19 -5.28
N THR A 25 -0.48 0.43 -6.37
CA THR A 25 -0.60 1.62 -7.20
C THR A 25 -1.21 1.22 -8.54
N PRO A 26 -2.54 1.35 -8.73
CA PRO A 26 -3.16 1.02 -10.00
C PRO A 26 -2.64 1.91 -11.12
N ASP A 27 -2.37 1.31 -12.28
CA ASP A 27 -1.89 2.02 -13.49
C ASP A 27 -2.89 3.08 -14.03
N ASN A 28 -4.11 3.15 -13.48
CA ASN A 28 -5.23 4.02 -13.89
C ASN A 28 -5.77 4.92 -12.74
N TYR A 29 -4.95 5.29 -11.76
CA TYR A 29 -5.45 5.91 -10.52
C TYR A 29 -6.10 7.30 -10.71
N GLU A 30 -7.41 7.33 -10.93
CA GLU A 30 -8.28 8.37 -10.37
C GLU A 30 -8.34 8.09 -8.86
N THR A 31 -7.41 8.69 -8.12
CA THR A 31 -7.44 8.73 -6.66
C THR A 31 -8.84 9.17 -6.23
N PRO A 32 -9.51 8.54 -5.25
CA PRO A 32 -10.75 9.10 -4.73
C PRO A 32 -10.49 10.56 -4.37
N ILE A 33 -11.33 11.49 -4.84
CA ILE A 33 -11.08 12.96 -4.79
C ILE A 33 -10.65 13.44 -3.39
N ASN A 34 -11.06 12.72 -2.35
CA ASN A 34 -10.87 13.05 -0.95
C ASN A 34 -9.82 12.20 -0.21
N THR A 35 -9.16 11.25 -0.87
CA THR A 35 -8.18 10.35 -0.26
C THR A 35 -6.86 10.38 -1.03
N ASN A 36 -5.78 10.73 -0.35
CA ASN A 36 -4.43 10.78 -0.88
C ASN A 36 -3.60 9.66 -0.25
N ILE A 37 -2.99 8.83 -1.09
CA ILE A 37 -2.10 7.74 -0.68
C ILE A 37 -0.69 8.07 -1.18
N GLN A 38 0.26 8.10 -0.26
CA GLN A 38 1.68 8.30 -0.55
C GLN A 38 2.43 7.05 -0.17
N VAL A 39 3.17 6.51 -1.13
CA VAL A 39 4.01 5.33 -0.94
C VAL A 39 5.47 5.75 -1.07
N SER A 40 6.30 5.35 -0.12
CA SER A 40 7.75 5.54 -0.18
C SER A 40 8.47 4.29 0.29
N ILE A 41 9.64 4.03 -0.29
CA ILE A 41 10.56 2.98 0.17
C ILE A 41 11.68 3.68 0.93
N GLU A 42 11.78 3.42 2.22
CA GLU A 42 12.80 3.98 3.10
C GLU A 42 13.60 2.83 3.73
N ASN A 43 14.88 2.72 3.34
CA ASN A 43 15.79 1.65 3.75
C ASN A 43 15.26 0.24 3.38
N SER A 44 14.63 -0.43 4.35
CA SER A 44 14.07 -1.79 4.26
C SER A 44 12.59 -1.78 4.64
N PHE A 45 11.92 -0.64 4.51
CA PHE A 45 10.49 -0.50 4.81
C PHE A 45 9.75 0.13 3.64
N LEU A 46 8.60 -0.45 3.31
CA LEU A 46 7.56 0.23 2.55
C LEU A 46 6.74 1.06 3.55
N SER A 47 6.74 2.38 3.39
CA SER A 47 5.93 3.31 4.17
C SER A 47 4.78 3.80 3.31
N ILE A 48 3.56 3.56 3.78
CA ILE A 48 2.33 4.03 3.13
C ILE A 48 1.66 5.02 4.07
N LYS A 49 1.48 6.25 3.61
CA LYS A 49 0.74 7.30 4.33
C LYS A 49 -0.56 7.55 3.61
N ILE A 50 -1.66 7.53 4.35
CA ILE A 50 -3.00 7.72 3.82
C ILE A 50 -3.60 8.93 4.53
N PHE A 51 -3.98 9.93 3.76
CA PHE A 51 -4.69 11.11 4.22
C PHE A 51 -6.07 11.12 3.59
N SER A 52 -7.13 11.27 4.39
CA SER A 52 -8.49 11.30 3.86
C SER A 52 -9.34 12.38 4.53
N THR A 53 -10.24 12.96 3.75
CA THR A 53 -11.33 13.82 4.25
C THR A 53 -12.69 13.14 4.20
N ASP A 54 -12.77 11.86 3.83
CA ASP A 54 -13.99 11.06 3.82
C ASP A 54 -14.47 10.68 5.24
N ASP A 55 -15.61 9.99 5.32
CA ASP A 55 -16.10 9.42 6.56
C ASP A 55 -15.27 8.19 7.01
N ILE A 56 -15.37 7.85 8.30
CA ILE A 56 -14.63 6.72 8.89
C ILE A 56 -14.92 5.40 8.14
N PRO A 57 -16.18 5.04 7.82
CA PRO A 57 -16.46 3.80 7.10
C PRO A 57 -15.78 3.72 5.73
N SER A 58 -15.77 4.81 4.97
CA SER A 58 -15.12 4.84 3.64
C SER A 58 -13.60 4.77 3.78
N PHE A 59 -13.03 5.49 4.74
CA PHE A 59 -11.61 5.41 5.04
C PHE A 59 -11.17 3.98 5.43
N LEU A 60 -11.94 3.31 6.29
CA LEU A 60 -11.66 1.93 6.68
C LEU A 60 -11.76 0.95 5.49
N ARG A 61 -12.76 1.11 4.61
CA ARG A 61 -12.84 0.29 3.38
C ARG A 61 -11.59 0.44 2.50
N THR A 62 -11.12 1.66 2.30
CA THR A 62 -9.89 1.91 1.53
C THR A 62 -8.66 1.27 2.20
N ILE A 63 -8.58 1.31 3.52
CA ILE A 63 -7.50 0.64 4.27
C ILE A 63 -7.59 -0.88 4.12
N ASP A 64 -8.79 -1.46 4.22
CA ASP A 64 -9.01 -2.91 4.06
C ASP A 64 -8.63 -3.37 2.64
N ASP A 65 -9.07 -2.63 1.61
CA ASP A 65 -8.72 -2.92 0.21
C ASP A 65 -7.20 -2.89 0.01
N LEU A 66 -6.52 -1.89 0.56
CA LEU A 66 -5.07 -1.75 0.48
C LEU A 66 -4.33 -2.92 1.17
N LEU A 67 -4.76 -3.29 2.38
CA LEU A 67 -4.16 -4.39 3.15
C LEU A 67 -4.37 -5.75 2.46
N ILE A 68 -5.51 -5.95 1.80
CA ILE A 68 -5.78 -7.15 1.00
C ILE A 68 -4.81 -7.24 -0.17
N CYS A 69 -4.61 -6.14 -0.92
CA CYS A 69 -3.66 -6.11 -2.03
C CYS A 69 -2.24 -6.47 -1.56
N ILE A 70 -1.78 -5.85 -0.45
CA ILE A 70 -0.49 -6.14 0.16
C ILE A 70 -0.38 -7.63 0.52
N TYR A 71 -1.37 -8.16 1.25
CA TYR A 71 -1.38 -9.54 1.70
C TYR A 71 -1.31 -10.53 0.54
N LEU A 72 -2.09 -10.29 -0.52
CA LEU A 72 -2.09 -11.13 -1.72
C LEU A 72 -0.72 -11.09 -2.42
N THR A 73 -0.14 -9.90 -2.57
CA THR A 73 1.19 -9.75 -3.16
C THR A 73 2.27 -10.46 -2.34
N GLU A 74 2.27 -10.31 -1.02
CA GLU A 74 3.21 -11.02 -0.15
C GLU A 74 3.04 -12.54 -0.24
N LYS A 75 1.80 -13.03 -0.31
CA LYS A 75 1.51 -14.45 -0.46
C LYS A 75 2.06 -14.98 -1.80
N ILE A 76 1.81 -14.26 -2.89
CA ILE A 76 2.33 -14.60 -4.22
C ILE A 76 3.85 -14.59 -4.22
N LEU A 77 4.51 -13.62 -3.59
CA LEU A 77 5.97 -13.54 -3.51
C LEU A 77 6.59 -14.68 -2.68
N LYS A 78 5.89 -15.18 -1.66
CA LYS A 78 6.32 -16.37 -0.89
C LYS A 78 6.21 -17.65 -1.70
N GLU A 79 5.17 -17.77 -2.53
CA GLU A 79 4.93 -18.95 -3.37
C GLU A 79 5.77 -18.93 -4.66
N PHE A 80 5.99 -17.74 -5.22
CA PHE A 80 6.73 -17.45 -6.45
C PHE A 80 7.77 -16.34 -6.21
N PRO A 81 8.87 -16.64 -5.51
CA PRO A 81 9.90 -15.64 -5.26
C PRO A 81 10.50 -15.14 -6.58
N PRO A 82 10.76 -13.82 -6.71
CA PRO A 82 11.33 -13.27 -7.92
C PRO A 82 12.72 -13.90 -8.15
N THR A 83 12.93 -14.46 -9.35
CA THR A 83 14.22 -15.05 -9.73
C THR A 83 15.34 -14.01 -9.59
N THR A 84 16.45 -14.43 -8.97
CA THR A 84 17.62 -13.61 -8.58
C THR A 84 18.16 -12.76 -9.71
#